data_AF-A0A140E6U8-F1
#
_entry.id   AF-A0A140E6U8-F1
#
_cell.length_a   1.000
_cell.length_b   1.000
_cell.length_c   1.000
_cell.angle_alpha   90.00
_cell.angle_beta   90.00
_cell.angle_gamma   90.00
#
_symmetry.space_group_name_H-M   'P 1'
#
loop_
_entity.id
_entity.type
_entity.pdbx_description
1 polymer ?
#
loop_
_entity_poly.entity_id
_entity_poly.type
_entity_poly.pdbx_seq_one_letter_code
_entity_poly.pdbx_strand_id
1 'polypeptide(L)'
;MTVSPLNFPVYLGLFLAQWLAVACNAFLDIQYGSFAREMLFWAVVFGGTSIIGWRQSQRATAAGKIWQKAVLFIGLLLFVLVFMPIWGMPRAGLYLLAMLQASYNCITASRREMNLGLLVSLAIVLFAASHYRADWTMLFYLAPYIVTVVFCLVAEQIQRRGADLRRLSLGRPSSQGQGAAILAATAAIVLIGGGLYLITPQLNWPYLEWRFGQVRVQPTYV
;
A
#
# COMPACT_ATOMS: atom_id res chain seq x y z
N MET A 1 0.63 15.31 22.61
CA MET A 1 0.45 15.80 21.22
C MET A 1 -0.95 15.41 20.78
N THR A 2 -1.86 16.37 20.61
CA THR A 2 -3.23 16.09 20.16
C THR A 2 -3.19 15.71 18.67
N VAL A 3 -3.36 14.42 18.38
CA VAL A 3 -3.43 13.91 17.01
C VAL A 3 -4.75 14.42 16.42
N SER A 4 -4.68 15.33 15.45
CA SER A 4 -5.88 15.72 14.70
C SER A 4 -6.35 14.49 13.91
N PRO A 5 -7.58 14.00 14.12
CA PRO A 5 -8.06 12.80 13.46
C PRO A 5 -8.17 13.04 11.95
N LEU A 6 -7.79 12.04 11.15
CA LEU A 6 -7.93 12.08 9.69
C LEU A 6 -9.41 12.13 9.30
N ASN A 7 -9.75 12.90 8.26
CA ASN A 7 -11.10 12.99 7.74
C ASN A 7 -11.41 11.83 6.79
N PHE A 8 -12.70 11.52 6.61
CA PHE A 8 -13.19 10.45 5.74
C PHE A 8 -12.61 10.46 4.30
N PRO A 9 -12.47 11.62 3.60
CA PRO A 9 -11.90 11.63 2.25
C PRO A 9 -10.46 11.11 2.17
N VAL A 10 -9.69 11.26 3.24
CA VAL A 10 -8.30 10.77 3.31
C VAL A 10 -8.27 9.24 3.43
N TYR A 11 -9.17 8.64 4.23
CA TYR A 11 -9.31 7.19 4.28
C TYR A 11 -9.79 6.60 2.96
N LEU A 12 -10.70 7.29 2.26
CA LEU A 12 -11.15 6.88 0.94
C LEU A 12 -9.99 6.89 -0.07
N GLY A 13 -9.18 7.94 -0.08
CA GLY A 13 -7.98 8.02 -0.92
C GLY A 13 -6.96 6.93 -0.60
N LEU A 14 -6.70 6.67 0.69
CA LEU A 14 -5.78 5.61 1.13
C LEU A 14 -6.27 4.21 0.71
N PHE A 15 -7.56 3.93 0.92
CA PHE A 15 -8.20 2.68 0.50
C PHE A 15 -8.04 2.46 -1.00
N LEU A 16 -8.44 3.45 -1.81
CA LEU A 16 -8.37 3.35 -3.26
C LEU A 16 -6.92 3.19 -3.75
N ALA A 17 -5.95 3.87 -3.11
CA ALA A 17 -4.54 3.77 -3.49
C ALA A 17 -3.99 2.37 -3.24
N GLN A 18 -4.30 1.76 -2.09
CA GLN A 18 -3.88 0.40 -1.75
C GLN A 18 -4.60 -0.65 -2.62
N TRP A 19 -5.89 -0.45 -2.87
CA TRP A 19 -6.66 -1.36 -3.73
C TRP A 19 -6.15 -1.35 -5.17
N LEU A 20 -5.90 -0.17 -5.74
CA LEU A 20 -5.32 -0.04 -7.09
C LEU A 20 -3.88 -0.54 -7.16
N ALA A 21 -3.09 -0.38 -6.09
CA ALA A 21 -1.74 -0.96 -6.03
C ALA A 21 -1.76 -2.49 -6.17
N VAL A 22 -2.70 -3.14 -5.50
CA VAL A 22 -2.89 -4.58 -5.66
C VAL A 22 -3.51 -4.93 -7.02
N ALA A 23 -4.36 -4.07 -7.59
CA ALA A 23 -4.87 -4.24 -8.95
C ALA A 23 -3.75 -4.28 -10.00
N CYS A 24 -2.73 -3.42 -9.87
CA CYS A 24 -1.54 -3.46 -10.73
C CYS A 24 -0.81 -4.82 -10.66
N ASN A 25 -0.79 -5.45 -9.49
CA ASN A 25 -0.18 -6.77 -9.32
C ASN A 25 -1.10 -7.90 -9.78
N ALA A 26 -2.42 -7.78 -9.59
CA ALA A 26 -3.41 -8.73 -10.08
C ALA A 26 -3.47 -8.77 -11.62
N PHE A 27 -3.23 -7.63 -12.27
CA PHE A 27 -3.20 -7.52 -13.73
C PHE A 27 -2.16 -8.45 -14.38
N LEU A 28 -1.01 -8.66 -13.74
CA LEU A 28 0.05 -9.55 -14.25
C LEU A 28 -0.43 -11.00 -14.45
N ASP A 29 -1.46 -11.39 -13.72
CA ASP A 29 -2.03 -12.74 -13.66
C ASP A 29 -3.47 -12.81 -14.19
N ILE A 30 -3.87 -11.81 -14.99
CA ILE A 30 -5.21 -11.77 -15.61
C ILE A 30 -5.51 -13.02 -16.46
N GLN A 31 -4.46 -13.67 -16.98
CA GLN A 31 -4.52 -14.92 -17.76
C GLN A 31 -5.09 -16.12 -16.97
N TYR A 32 -4.97 -16.12 -15.63
CA TYR A 32 -5.47 -17.19 -14.77
C TYR A 32 -6.94 -17.00 -14.35
N GLY A 33 -7.57 -15.90 -14.77
CA GLY A 33 -8.99 -15.63 -14.50
C GLY A 33 -9.36 -15.34 -13.04
N SER A 34 -8.37 -15.20 -12.14
CA SER A 34 -8.59 -14.91 -10.71
C SER A 34 -8.80 -13.42 -10.41
N PHE A 35 -8.56 -12.53 -11.38
CA PHE A 35 -8.51 -11.07 -11.21
C PHE A 35 -9.70 -10.52 -10.43
N ALA A 36 -10.94 -10.83 -10.84
CA ALA A 36 -12.14 -10.31 -10.20
C ALA A 36 -12.26 -10.77 -8.73
N ARG A 37 -11.91 -12.03 -8.45
CA ARG A 37 -11.96 -12.59 -7.09
C ARG A 37 -10.90 -11.97 -6.18
N GLU A 38 -9.69 -11.79 -6.70
CA GLU A 38 -8.61 -11.10 -5.99
C GLU A 38 -9.00 -9.65 -5.68
N MET A 39 -9.55 -8.92 -6.66
CA MET A 39 -9.98 -7.53 -6.46
C MET A 39 -11.10 -7.39 -5.44
N LEU A 40 -12.07 -8.29 -5.44
CA LEU A 40 -13.13 -8.31 -4.43
C LEU A 40 -12.57 -8.61 -3.04
N PHE A 41 -11.69 -9.60 -2.92
CA PHE A 41 -11.04 -9.93 -1.66
C PHE A 41 -10.29 -8.72 -1.08
N TRP A 42 -9.43 -8.07 -1.89
CA TRP A 42 -8.65 -6.91 -1.43
C TRP A 42 -9.52 -5.68 -1.19
N ALA A 43 -10.62 -5.49 -1.92
CA ALA A 43 -11.59 -4.44 -1.64
C ALA A 43 -12.24 -4.63 -0.26
N VAL A 44 -12.63 -5.86 0.09
CA VAL A 44 -13.21 -6.18 1.41
C VAL A 44 -12.18 -5.98 2.52
N VAL A 45 -10.94 -6.45 2.33
CA VAL A 45 -9.88 -6.35 3.34
C VAL A 45 -9.47 -4.89 3.56
N PHE A 46 -9.12 -4.14 2.51
CA PHE A 46 -8.71 -2.74 2.66
C PHE A 46 -9.89 -1.83 3.03
N GLY A 47 -11.08 -2.09 2.49
CA GLY A 47 -12.28 -1.31 2.82
C GLY A 47 -12.69 -1.52 4.27
N GLY A 48 -12.76 -2.77 4.71
CA GLY A 48 -13.08 -3.12 6.11
C GLY A 48 -12.07 -2.54 7.09
N THR A 49 -10.77 -2.71 6.82
CA THR A 49 -9.71 -2.17 7.69
C THR A 49 -9.68 -0.65 7.72
N SER A 50 -9.94 0.03 6.60
CA SER A 50 -10.02 1.49 6.52
C SER A 50 -11.25 2.07 7.23
N ILE A 51 -12.40 1.40 7.15
CA ILE A 51 -13.62 1.78 7.91
C ILE A 51 -13.36 1.64 9.41
N ILE A 52 -12.72 0.55 9.83
CA ILE A 52 -12.34 0.31 11.22
C ILE A 52 -11.35 1.40 11.69
N GLY A 53 -10.34 1.74 10.89
CA GLY A 53 -9.40 2.83 11.16
C GLY A 53 -10.07 4.19 11.30
N TRP A 54 -10.98 4.52 10.38
CA TRP A 54 -11.77 5.76 10.44
C TRP A 54 -12.59 5.85 11.73
N ARG A 55 -13.34 4.80 12.07
CA ARG A 55 -14.13 4.73 13.32
C ARG A 55 -13.27 4.89 14.57
N GLN A 56 -12.05 4.35 14.56
CA GLN A 56 -11.12 4.47 15.69
C GLN A 56 -10.43 5.82 15.80
N SER A 57 -10.12 6.48 14.69
CA SER A 57 -9.56 7.84 14.75
C SER A 57 -10.48 8.83 15.46
N GLN A 58 -11.78 8.57 15.47
CA GLN A 58 -12.79 9.34 16.19
C GLN A 58 -12.91 8.94 17.68
N ARG A 59 -12.50 7.72 18.06
CA ARG A 59 -12.57 7.16 19.43
C ARG A 59 -11.38 6.23 19.67
N ALA A 60 -10.31 6.73 20.28
CA ALA A 60 -9.13 5.94 20.63
C ALA A 60 -9.51 4.82 21.63
N THR A 61 -9.90 3.66 21.12
CA THR A 61 -10.52 2.57 21.90
C THR A 61 -9.66 1.31 21.81
N ALA A 62 -9.57 0.54 22.90
CA ALA A 62 -8.82 -0.71 22.97
C ALA A 62 -9.22 -1.74 21.89
N ALA A 63 -10.47 -1.69 21.41
CA ALA A 63 -11.00 -2.53 20.35
C ALA A 63 -10.14 -2.51 19.07
N GLY A 64 -9.45 -1.41 18.79
CA GLY A 64 -8.65 -1.29 17.59
C GLY A 64 -7.40 -2.13 17.54
N LYS A 65 -6.73 -2.25 18.68
CA LYS A 65 -5.58 -3.13 18.85
C LYS A 65 -5.98 -4.60 18.72
N ILE A 66 -7.21 -4.95 19.10
CA ILE A 66 -7.76 -6.30 18.95
C ILE A 66 -7.94 -6.60 17.46
N TRP A 67 -8.58 -5.71 16.70
CA TRP A 67 -8.76 -5.85 15.26
C TRP A 67 -7.43 -5.89 14.49
N GLN A 68 -6.46 -5.03 14.86
CA GLN A 68 -5.12 -5.07 14.26
C GLN A 68 -4.48 -6.45 14.43
N LYS A 69 -4.46 -6.99 15.66
CA LYS A 69 -3.87 -8.30 15.96
C LYS A 69 -4.62 -9.43 15.25
N ALA A 70 -5.95 -9.37 15.19
CA ALA A 70 -6.76 -10.36 14.48
C ALA A 70 -6.43 -10.37 12.97
N VAL A 71 -6.41 -9.20 12.32
CA VAL A 71 -6.06 -9.08 10.90
C VAL A 71 -4.61 -9.52 10.65
N LEU A 72 -3.68 -9.21 11.55
CA LEU A 72 -2.29 -9.65 11.43
C LEU A 72 -2.16 -11.17 11.52
N PHE A 73 -2.85 -11.79 12.48
CA PHE A 73 -2.84 -13.25 12.65
C PHE A 73 -3.50 -13.96 11.47
N ILE A 74 -4.66 -13.47 11.01
CA ILE A 74 -5.34 -13.99 9.81
C ILE A 74 -4.46 -13.81 8.58
N GLY A 75 -3.81 -12.65 8.42
CA GLY A 75 -2.91 -12.36 7.32
C GLY A 75 -1.70 -13.30 7.30
N LEU A 76 -1.11 -13.60 8.46
CA LEU A 76 -0.02 -14.57 8.59
C LEU A 76 -0.48 -15.99 8.23
N LEU A 77 -1.67 -16.38 8.71
CA LEU A 77 -2.24 -17.70 8.43
C LEU A 77 -2.57 -17.87 6.94
N LEU A 78 -3.18 -16.86 6.32
CA LEU A 78 -3.40 -16.81 4.87
C LEU A 78 -2.08 -16.82 4.10
N PHE A 79 -1.04 -16.16 4.60
CA PHE A 79 0.27 -16.18 3.95
C PHE A 79 0.86 -17.60 3.87
N VAL A 80 0.89 -18.32 4.99
CA VAL A 80 1.46 -19.66 5.06
C VAL A 80 0.60 -20.69 4.31
N LEU A 81 -0.72 -20.63 4.48
CA LEU A 81 -1.64 -21.67 3.98
C LEU A 81 -2.14 -21.41 2.56
N VAL A 82 -2.16 -20.16 2.10
CA VAL A 82 -2.82 -19.77 0.84
C VAL A 82 -1.86 -19.00 -0.07
N PHE A 83 -1.20 -17.95 0.41
CA PHE A 83 -0.35 -17.12 -0.46
C PHE A 83 0.91 -17.87 -0.95
N MET A 84 1.59 -18.57 -0.04
CA MET A 84 2.80 -19.31 -0.37
C MET A 84 2.55 -20.48 -1.33
N PRO A 85 1.52 -21.35 -1.14
CA PRO A 85 1.32 -22.50 -2.03
C PRO A 85 0.78 -22.12 -3.42
N ILE A 86 -0.04 -21.06 -3.49
CA ILE A 86 -0.71 -20.69 -4.75
C ILE A 86 0.19 -19.79 -5.62
N TRP A 87 0.86 -18.80 -5.03
CA TRP A 87 1.60 -17.78 -5.80
C TRP A 87 3.13 -17.83 -5.62
N GLY A 88 3.65 -18.51 -4.60
CA GLY A 88 5.09 -18.60 -4.35
C GLY A 88 5.78 -17.26 -4.02
N MET A 89 7.09 -17.29 -3.78
CA MET A 89 7.92 -16.09 -3.68
C MET A 89 8.28 -15.61 -5.09
N PRO A 90 8.31 -14.28 -5.38
CA PRO A 90 8.22 -13.13 -4.47
C PRO A 90 6.79 -12.60 -4.21
N ARG A 91 5.77 -13.06 -4.94
CA ARG A 91 4.41 -12.48 -4.91
C ARG A 91 3.69 -12.71 -3.58
N ALA A 92 3.88 -13.86 -2.96
CA ALA A 92 3.39 -14.12 -1.61
C ALA A 92 3.93 -13.08 -0.61
N GLY A 93 5.18 -12.64 -0.77
CA GLY A 93 5.78 -11.57 0.02
C GLY A 93 5.06 -10.23 -0.13
N LEU A 94 4.61 -9.89 -1.34
CA LEU A 94 3.82 -8.68 -1.58
C LEU A 94 2.44 -8.76 -0.94
N TYR A 95 1.78 -9.92 -1.00
CA TYR A 95 0.49 -10.10 -0.32
C TYR A 95 0.64 -10.12 1.20
N LEU A 96 1.77 -10.57 1.73
CA LEU A 96 2.11 -10.39 3.14
C LEU A 96 2.28 -8.91 3.48
N LEU A 97 3.00 -8.14 2.66
CA LEU A 97 3.13 -6.69 2.84
C LEU A 97 1.76 -5.99 2.77
N ALA A 98 0.89 -6.40 1.83
CA ALA A 98 -0.47 -5.89 1.72
C ALA A 98 -1.32 -6.23 2.96
N MET A 99 -1.17 -7.44 3.52
CA MET A 99 -1.83 -7.83 4.78
C MET A 99 -1.30 -7.09 6.00
N LEU A 100 0.01 -6.87 6.09
CA LEU A 100 0.61 -6.04 7.12
C LEU A 100 0.05 -4.62 7.02
N GLN A 101 -0.02 -4.07 5.81
CA GLN A 101 -0.61 -2.76 5.59
C GLN A 101 -2.10 -2.72 5.98
N ALA A 102 -2.88 -3.75 5.63
CA ALA A 102 -4.27 -3.87 6.04
C ALA A 102 -4.42 -3.92 7.57
N SER A 103 -3.54 -4.63 8.27
CA SER A 103 -3.51 -4.63 9.73
C SER A 103 -3.20 -3.23 10.29
N TYR A 104 -2.19 -2.53 9.74
CA TYR A 104 -1.86 -1.18 10.16
C TYR A 104 -2.99 -0.17 9.88
N ASN A 105 -3.75 -0.34 8.80
CA ASN A 105 -4.91 0.49 8.50
C ASN A 105 -5.96 0.51 9.62
N CYS A 106 -6.05 -0.56 10.41
CA CYS A 106 -6.97 -0.61 11.55
C CYS A 106 -6.65 0.44 12.61
N ILE A 107 -5.40 0.93 12.71
CA ILE A 107 -4.98 1.91 13.75
C ILE A 107 -4.52 3.23 13.13
N THR A 108 -4.54 3.35 11.80
CA THR A 108 -4.20 4.60 11.11
C THR A 108 -5.03 5.75 11.65
N ALA A 109 -4.39 6.62 12.43
CA ALA A 109 -5.01 7.78 13.06
C ALA A 109 -4.21 9.06 12.75
N SER A 110 -2.95 8.90 12.32
CA SER A 110 -2.00 9.98 12.08
C SER A 110 -1.53 10.05 10.64
N ARG A 111 -1.02 11.23 10.24
CA ARG A 111 -0.38 11.43 8.94
C ARG A 111 0.78 10.46 8.69
N ARG A 112 1.57 10.17 9.73
CA ARG A 112 2.73 9.30 9.59
C ARG A 112 2.30 7.91 9.10
N GLU A 113 1.24 7.37 9.70
CA GLU A 113 0.69 6.07 9.33
C GLU A 113 0.07 6.09 7.93
N MET A 114 -0.64 7.17 7.57
CA MET A 114 -1.15 7.39 6.22
C MET A 114 -0.01 7.41 5.17
N ASN A 115 1.04 8.20 5.40
CA ASN A 115 2.18 8.30 4.50
C ASN A 115 2.93 6.97 4.37
N LEU A 116 3.08 6.22 5.47
CA LEU A 116 3.62 4.87 5.43
C LEU A 116 2.73 3.95 4.57
N GLY A 117 1.41 4.06 4.68
CA GLY A 117 0.48 3.30 3.84
C GLY A 117 0.58 3.62 2.36
N LEU A 118 0.76 4.90 2.00
CA LEU A 118 1.02 5.33 0.62
C LEU A 118 2.40 4.87 0.12
N LEU A 119 3.41 4.81 1.00
CA LEU A 119 4.73 4.30 0.67
C LEU A 119 4.67 2.79 0.38
N VAL A 120 3.96 2.03 1.20
CA VAL A 120 3.76 0.59 0.96
C VAL A 120 2.98 0.35 -0.32
N SER A 121 1.91 1.12 -0.59
CA SER A 121 1.19 1.00 -1.87
C SER A 121 2.09 1.32 -3.06
N LEU A 122 2.97 2.32 -2.94
CA LEU A 122 3.94 2.66 -3.98
C LEU A 122 4.94 1.52 -4.19
N ALA A 123 5.46 0.91 -3.13
CA ALA A 123 6.36 -0.24 -3.24
C ALA A 123 5.71 -1.42 -3.99
N ILE A 124 4.43 -1.69 -3.69
CA ILE A 124 3.63 -2.72 -4.37
C ILE A 124 3.46 -2.38 -5.87
N VAL A 125 3.21 -1.12 -6.23
CA VAL A 125 3.09 -0.70 -7.64
C VAL A 125 4.43 -0.76 -8.36
N LEU A 126 5.52 -0.31 -7.73
CA LEU A 126 6.86 -0.36 -8.32
C LEU A 126 7.28 -1.80 -8.63
N PHE A 127 6.95 -2.74 -7.75
CA PHE A 127 7.17 -4.16 -8.03
C PHE A 127 6.44 -4.58 -9.31
N ALA A 128 5.14 -4.24 -9.45
CA ALA A 128 4.39 -4.59 -10.65
C ALA A 128 4.95 -3.92 -11.92
N ALA A 129 5.34 -2.65 -11.82
CA ALA A 129 5.88 -1.88 -12.95
C ALA A 129 7.27 -2.36 -13.39
N SER A 130 8.04 -2.98 -12.48
CA SER A 130 9.35 -3.57 -12.79
C SER A 130 9.27 -4.92 -13.51
N HIS A 131 8.06 -5.49 -13.63
CA HIS A 131 7.88 -6.81 -14.22
C HIS A 131 7.84 -6.75 -15.75
N TYR A 132 8.43 -7.73 -16.44
CA TYR A 132 8.58 -7.70 -17.90
C TYR A 132 7.25 -7.68 -18.67
N ARG A 133 6.16 -8.16 -18.05
CA ARG A 133 4.78 -8.16 -18.61
C ARG A 133 4.04 -6.83 -18.47
N ALA A 134 4.69 -5.77 -17.99
CA ALA A 134 4.10 -4.45 -17.89
C ALA A 134 3.89 -3.84 -19.30
N ASP A 135 2.81 -4.25 -19.97
CA ASP A 135 2.38 -3.70 -21.25
C ASP A 135 1.68 -2.35 -21.08
N TRP A 136 1.50 -1.62 -22.18
CA TRP A 136 0.80 -0.33 -22.20
C TRP A 136 -0.61 -0.38 -21.58
N THR A 137 -1.28 -1.54 -21.59
CA THR A 137 -2.59 -1.76 -20.95
C THR A 137 -2.53 -1.66 -19.42
N MET A 138 -1.35 -1.84 -18.81
CA MET A 138 -1.15 -1.60 -17.38
C MET A 138 -1.35 -0.12 -17.01
N LEU A 139 -1.20 0.81 -17.95
CA LEU A 139 -1.47 2.24 -17.73
C LEU A 139 -2.91 2.51 -17.30
N PHE A 140 -3.87 1.68 -17.71
CA PHE A 140 -5.26 1.80 -17.25
C PHE A 140 -5.43 1.55 -15.75
N TYR A 141 -4.47 0.88 -15.10
CA TYR A 141 -4.45 0.67 -13.65
C TYR A 141 -3.50 1.65 -12.95
N LEU A 142 -2.39 2.00 -13.59
CA LEU A 142 -1.40 2.92 -13.04
C LEU A 142 -1.91 4.39 -13.01
N ALA A 143 -2.57 4.85 -14.08
CA ALA A 143 -3.12 6.21 -14.14
C ALA A 143 -4.12 6.49 -13.01
N PRO A 144 -5.16 5.64 -12.77
CA PRO A 144 -6.05 5.87 -11.65
C PRO A 144 -5.36 5.74 -10.29
N TYR A 145 -4.31 4.89 -10.17
CA TYR A 145 -3.50 4.84 -8.94
C TYR A 145 -2.85 6.20 -8.65
N ILE A 146 -2.19 6.80 -9.64
CA ILE A 146 -1.55 8.13 -9.49
C ILE A 146 -2.58 9.19 -9.11
N VAL A 147 -3.71 9.24 -9.82
CA VAL A 147 -4.81 10.18 -9.52
C VAL A 147 -5.29 10.03 -8.09
N THR A 148 -5.41 8.78 -7.62
CA THR A 148 -5.86 8.48 -6.26
C THR A 148 -4.84 8.91 -5.20
N VAL A 149 -3.55 8.68 -5.43
CA VAL A 149 -2.49 9.13 -4.52
C VAL A 149 -2.49 10.65 -4.42
N VAL A 150 -2.56 11.35 -5.56
CA VAL A 150 -2.66 12.82 -5.60
C VAL A 150 -3.91 13.29 -4.86
N PHE A 151 -5.06 12.67 -5.11
CA PHE A 151 -6.30 12.97 -4.40
C PHE A 151 -6.15 12.81 -2.88
N CYS A 152 -5.57 11.70 -2.41
CA CYS A 152 -5.34 11.44 -1.00
C CYS A 152 -4.46 12.54 -0.37
N LEU A 153 -3.38 12.94 -1.05
CA LEU A 153 -2.49 14.00 -0.60
C LEU A 153 -3.18 15.37 -0.59
N VAL A 154 -3.93 15.71 -1.64
CA VAL A 154 -4.69 16.97 -1.72
C VAL A 154 -5.76 17.05 -0.63
N ALA A 155 -6.50 15.96 -0.39
CA ALA A 155 -7.48 15.88 0.69
C ALA A 155 -6.83 16.14 2.07
N GLU A 156 -5.64 15.59 2.28
CA GLU A 156 -4.86 15.81 3.50
C GLU A 156 -4.41 17.28 3.63
N GLN A 157 -3.96 17.90 2.54
CA GLN A 157 -3.56 19.32 2.52
C GLN A 157 -4.74 20.27 2.77
N ILE A 158 -5.91 20.00 2.19
CA ILE A 158 -7.13 20.78 2.43
C ILE A 158 -7.52 20.68 3.91
N GLN A 159 -7.45 19.48 4.49
CA GLN A 159 -7.73 19.27 5.90
C GLN A 159 -6.78 20.07 6.80
N ARG A 160 -5.48 20.12 6.49
CA ARG A 160 -4.50 20.94 7.21
C ARG A 160 -4.83 22.41 7.14
N ARG A 161 -5.04 22.92 5.93
CA ARG A 161 -5.33 24.34 5.71
C ARG A 161 -6.58 24.77 6.47
N GLY A 162 -7.62 23.93 6.50
CA GLY A 162 -8.81 24.17 7.30
C GLY A 162 -8.55 24.16 8.81
N ALA A 163 -7.75 23.21 9.30
CA ALA A 163 -7.39 23.13 10.72
C ALA A 163 -6.50 24.30 11.18
N ASP A 164 -5.57 24.75 10.34
CA ASP A 164 -4.67 25.88 10.62
C ASP A 164 -5.44 27.19 10.62
N LEU A 165 -6.33 27.43 9.64
CA LEU A 165 -7.22 28.60 9.63
C LEU A 165 -8.10 28.66 10.89
N ARG A 166 -8.63 27.51 11.33
CA ARG A 166 -9.41 27.41 12.58
C ARG A 166 -8.57 27.65 13.83
N ARG A 167 -7.28 27.30 13.83
CA ARG A 167 -6.36 27.58 14.94
C ARG A 167 -5.93 29.04 14.99
N LEU A 168 -5.68 29.63 13.82
CA LEU A 168 -5.39 31.06 13.66
C LEU A 168 -6.57 31.92 14.09
N SER A 169 -7.81 31.54 13.72
CA SER A 169 -9.02 32.22 14.21
C SER A 169 -9.24 32.09 15.72
N LEU A 170 -8.59 31.11 16.36
CA LEU A 170 -8.62 30.89 17.81
C LEU A 170 -7.36 31.44 18.52
N GLY A 171 -6.51 32.20 17.82
CA GLY A 171 -5.33 32.86 18.40
C GLY A 171 -4.21 31.93 18.86
N ARG A 172 -4.17 30.66 18.42
CA ARG A 172 -3.12 29.70 18.80
C ARG A 172 -2.04 29.61 17.72
N PRO A 173 -0.74 29.78 18.05
CA PRO A 173 0.34 29.71 17.06
C PRO A 173 0.51 28.27 16.51
N SER A 174 0.68 28.15 15.20
CA SER A 174 0.90 26.89 14.49
C SER A 174 2.38 26.51 14.44
N SER A 175 2.73 25.26 14.79
CA SER A 175 4.11 24.76 14.79
C SER A 175 4.67 24.61 13.37
N GLN A 176 5.54 25.55 12.99
CA GLN A 176 6.09 25.73 11.64
C GLN A 176 7.16 24.68 11.23
N GLY A 177 7.56 23.76 12.11
CA GLY A 177 8.71 22.86 11.91
C GLY A 177 8.42 21.48 11.28
N GLN A 178 7.15 21.10 11.09
CA GLN A 178 6.81 19.72 10.72
C GLN A 178 7.07 19.39 9.23
N GLY A 179 7.13 20.40 8.36
CA GLY A 179 7.40 20.23 6.93
C GLY A 179 8.85 19.86 6.63
N ALA A 180 9.81 20.50 7.31
CA ALA A 180 11.23 20.23 7.14
C ALA A 180 11.63 18.82 7.58
N ALA A 181 11.04 18.32 8.68
CA ALA A 181 11.29 16.97 9.18
C ALA A 181 10.84 15.87 8.21
N ILE A 182 9.74 16.10 7.48
CA ILE A 182 9.20 15.14 6.51
C ILE A 182 10.03 15.15 5.24
N LEU A 183 10.46 16.32 4.76
CA LEU A 183 11.37 16.42 3.62
C LEU A 183 12.71 15.73 3.90
N ALA A 184 13.27 15.91 5.10
CA ALA A 184 14.51 15.24 5.52
C ALA A 184 14.35 13.71 5.58
N ALA A 185 13.23 13.21 6.11
CA ALA A 185 12.94 11.78 6.17
C ALA A 185 12.77 11.17 4.76
N THR A 186 12.10 11.86 3.84
CA THR A 186 11.93 11.41 2.45
C THR A 186 13.28 11.39 1.72
N ALA A 187 14.11 12.42 1.88
CA ALA A 187 15.44 12.46 1.28
C ALA A 187 16.33 11.33 1.80
N ALA A 188 16.28 11.02 3.09
CA ALA A 188 17.01 9.90 3.69
C ALA A 188 16.58 8.54 3.12
N ILE A 189 15.27 8.30 2.97
CA ILE A 189 14.75 7.05 2.40
C ILE A 189 15.20 6.89 0.95
N VAL A 190 15.13 7.96 0.14
CA VAL A 190 15.55 7.93 -1.26
C VAL A 190 17.06 7.70 -1.40
N LEU A 191 17.87 8.36 -0.56
CA LEU A 191 19.33 8.17 -0.56
C LEU A 191 19.73 6.76 -0.14
N ILE A 192 19.10 6.21 0.89
CA ILE A 192 19.36 4.83 1.33
C ILE A 192 18.90 3.84 0.28
N GLY A 193 17.70 3.99 -0.27
CA GLY A 193 17.16 3.11 -1.31
C GLY A 193 17.99 3.15 -2.60
N GLY A 194 18.39 4.35 -3.04
CA GLY A 194 19.27 4.54 -4.20
C GLY A 194 20.68 3.99 -3.96
N GLY A 195 21.23 4.19 -2.75
CA GLY A 195 22.52 3.63 -2.36
C GLY A 195 22.51 2.10 -2.36
N LEU A 196 21.45 1.48 -1.83
CA LEU A 196 21.27 0.03 -1.88
C LEU A 196 21.16 -0.48 -3.32
N TYR A 197 20.42 0.23 -4.19
CA TYR A 197 20.30 -0.15 -5.60
C TYR A 197 21.64 -0.12 -6.35
N LEU A 198 22.51 0.85 -6.03
CA LEU A 198 23.84 0.96 -6.64
C LEU A 198 24.83 -0.11 -6.14
N ILE A 199 24.65 -0.60 -4.91
CA ILE A 199 25.55 -1.57 -4.28
C ILE A 199 25.14 -3.03 -4.60
N THR A 200 23.89 -3.27 -4.99
CA THR A 200 23.41 -4.64 -5.24
C THR A 200 23.82 -5.08 -6.65
N PRO A 201 24.76 -6.03 -6.83
CA PRO A 201 24.99 -6.62 -8.14
C PRO A 201 23.72 -7.34 -8.58
N GLN A 202 23.31 -7.17 -9.85
CA GLN A 202 22.21 -7.91 -10.47
C GLN A 202 22.60 -9.39 -10.68
N LEU A 203 22.91 -10.09 -9.59
CA LEU A 203 23.08 -11.54 -9.60
C LEU A 203 21.69 -12.13 -9.87
N ASN A 204 21.45 -12.55 -11.11
CA ASN A 204 20.30 -13.39 -11.43
C ASN A 204 20.37 -14.63 -10.54
N TRP A 205 19.43 -14.77 -9.61
CA TRP A 205 19.30 -15.95 -8.75
C TRP A 205 18.28 -16.89 -9.39
N PRO A 206 18.72 -17.88 -10.19
CA PRO A 206 17.82 -18.79 -10.92
C PRO A 206 16.91 -19.63 -10.01
N TYR A 207 17.13 -19.60 -8.69
CA TYR A 207 16.29 -20.28 -7.68
C TYR A 207 15.18 -19.39 -7.08
N LEU A 208 15.22 -18.07 -7.30
CA LEU A 208 14.13 -17.14 -6.97
C LEU A 208 13.20 -16.88 -8.17
N GLU A 209 13.58 -17.35 -9.35
CA GLU A 209 12.74 -17.35 -10.54
C GLU A 209 11.71 -18.48 -10.46
N TRP A 210 10.52 -18.17 -9.94
CA TRP A 210 9.38 -19.06 -10.14
C TRP A 210 8.88 -18.90 -11.58
N ARG A 211 8.60 -20.02 -12.26
CA ARG A 211 8.31 -20.11 -13.71
C ARG A 211 6.96 -19.49 -14.09
N PHE A 212 6.77 -18.20 -13.86
CA PHE A 212 5.64 -17.46 -14.40
C PHE A 212 5.96 -16.98 -15.81
N GLY A 213 5.16 -17.44 -16.78
CA GLY A 213 5.22 -16.91 -18.16
C GLY A 213 6.24 -17.56 -19.10
N GLN A 214 6.89 -18.67 -18.73
CA GLN A 214 7.55 -19.49 -19.74
C GLN A 214 6.48 -20.08 -20.67
N VAL A 215 6.51 -19.72 -21.94
CA VAL A 215 5.85 -20.50 -22.99
C VAL A 215 6.34 -21.92 -22.80
N ARG A 216 5.43 -22.87 -22.57
CA ARG A 216 5.79 -24.29 -22.61
C ARG A 216 6.37 -24.55 -23.99
N VAL A 217 7.68 -24.61 -24.10
CA VAL A 217 8.32 -25.28 -25.22
C VAL A 217 7.90 -26.73 -25.06
N GLN A 218 6.88 -27.14 -25.83
CA GLN A 218 6.59 -28.54 -26.01
C GLN A 218 7.91 -29.19 -26.47
N PRO A 219 8.32 -30.33 -25.89
CA PRO A 219 9.37 -31.11 -26.50
C PRO A 219 8.82 -31.55 -27.86
N THR A 220 9.31 -30.93 -28.93
CA THR A 220 9.15 -31.46 -30.28
C THR A 220 9.92 -32.78 -30.28
N TYR A 221 9.20 -33.86 -30.03
CA TYR A 221 9.61 -35.15 -30.55
C TYR A 221 9.33 -35.10 -32.05
N VAL A 222 10.42 -35.09 -32.81
CA VAL A 222 10.71 -35.67 -34.14
C VAL A 222 11.78 -34.79 -34.80
#